data_AF-A0A9W7HEF7-F1
#
_entry.id   AF-A0A9W7HEF7-F1
#
_cell.length_a   1.000
_cell.length_b   1.000
_cell.length_c   1.000
_cell.angle_alpha   90.00
_cell.angle_beta   90.00
_cell.angle_gamma   90.00
#
_symmetry.space_group_name_H-M   'P 1'
#
loop_
_entity.id
_entity.type
_entity.pdbx_description
1 polymer ?
#
loop_
_entity_poly.entity_id
_entity_poly.type
_entity_poly.pdbx_seq_one_letter_code
_entity_poly.pdbx_strand_id
1 'polypeptide(L)'
;MDGLIDAIVGSTAITISNNYMTHHDKVMLLGHSDSYTQDKNMQVTIAFNHFGEGLVQRMPRCRHGYFHVVNNDYTHWEMYAIGGSANPTINSQGNRFTAPDNRFSKEVTKHEVAPESEWKSWNWRSEGDLMVNGAFFTPSGVGASSSYAKASSLGARPSSLVATITTINAGALGCKKGARC
;
A
#
# COMPACT_ATOMS: atom_id res chain seq x y z
N MET A 1 -10.41 -2.10 -18.48
CA MET A 1 -10.08 -3.09 -17.44
C MET A 1 -10.54 -2.54 -16.10
N ASP A 2 -10.96 -3.45 -15.20
CA ASP A 2 -11.23 -3.15 -13.79
C ASP A 2 -9.93 -3.23 -12.98
N GLY A 3 -9.97 -3.37 -11.64
CA GLY A 3 -8.79 -3.55 -10.78
C GLY A 3 -8.03 -4.87 -10.98
N LEU A 4 -6.76 -4.95 -10.53
CA LEU A 4 -6.05 -6.24 -10.44
C LEU A 4 -6.51 -7.03 -9.20
N ILE A 5 -6.68 -6.35 -8.08
CA ILE A 5 -7.12 -6.95 -6.81
C ILE A 5 -8.21 -6.07 -6.18
N ASP A 6 -9.38 -6.68 -5.92
CA ASP A 6 -10.48 -6.03 -5.22
C ASP A 6 -10.88 -6.88 -3.99
N ALA A 7 -10.77 -6.30 -2.80
CA ALA A 7 -11.27 -6.88 -1.55
C ALA A 7 -12.34 -5.96 -0.97
N ILE A 8 -13.58 -6.41 -0.96
CA ILE A 8 -14.77 -5.56 -0.71
C ILE A 8 -15.80 -6.29 0.15
N VAL A 9 -16.83 -5.58 0.60
CA VAL A 9 -18.04 -6.18 1.21
C VAL A 9 -17.72 -7.04 2.44
N GLY A 10 -17.07 -6.45 3.44
CA GLY A 10 -16.78 -7.10 4.73
C GLY A 10 -15.60 -8.07 4.72
N SER A 11 -14.86 -8.16 3.62
CA SER A 11 -13.61 -8.91 3.52
C SER A 11 -12.62 -8.45 4.61
N THR A 12 -11.96 -9.40 5.30
CA THR A 12 -11.00 -9.09 6.36
C THR A 12 -9.98 -10.22 6.55
N ALA A 13 -8.94 -9.96 7.34
CA ALA A 13 -7.82 -10.87 7.61
C ALA A 13 -7.09 -11.36 6.34
N ILE A 14 -6.83 -10.44 5.42
CA ILE A 14 -6.17 -10.72 4.13
C ILE A 14 -4.68 -10.37 4.21
N THR A 15 -3.82 -11.21 3.62
CA THR A 15 -2.42 -10.87 3.35
C THR A 15 -2.16 -10.97 1.85
N ILE A 16 -1.63 -9.89 1.26
CA ILE A 16 -1.20 -9.82 -0.14
C ILE A 16 0.31 -9.67 -0.14
N SER A 17 1.03 -10.72 -0.53
CA SER A 17 2.49 -10.72 -0.44
C SER A 17 3.22 -11.42 -1.57
N ASN A 18 4.48 -11.01 -1.78
CA ASN A 18 5.41 -11.54 -2.78
C ASN A 18 4.88 -11.49 -4.22
N ASN A 19 4.04 -10.50 -4.54
CA ASN A 19 3.54 -10.30 -5.90
C ASN A 19 4.41 -9.30 -6.67
N TYR A 20 4.56 -9.51 -7.97
CA TYR A 20 5.15 -8.55 -8.90
C TYR A 20 4.03 -8.01 -9.79
N MET A 21 3.77 -6.70 -9.73
CA MET A 21 2.66 -6.06 -10.45
C MET A 21 3.21 -4.98 -11.39
N THR A 22 2.74 -4.94 -12.64
CA THR A 22 3.13 -3.94 -13.66
C THR A 22 1.99 -3.61 -14.60
N HIS A 23 2.15 -2.54 -15.39
CA HIS A 23 1.31 -2.18 -16.54
C HIS A 23 -0.19 -2.17 -16.26
N HIS A 24 -0.60 -1.41 -15.24
CA HIS A 24 -2.00 -1.34 -14.85
C HIS A 24 -2.38 -0.01 -14.20
N ASP A 25 -3.54 0.53 -14.55
CA ASP A 25 -4.01 1.81 -13.99
C ASP A 25 -4.42 1.65 -12.51
N LYS A 26 -5.40 0.78 -12.25
CA LYS A 26 -6.02 0.61 -10.93
C LYS A 26 -5.55 -0.68 -10.28
N VAL A 27 -4.52 -0.63 -9.45
CA VAL A 27 -3.87 -1.86 -8.96
C VAL A 27 -4.73 -2.60 -7.92
N MET A 28 -5.00 -1.97 -6.78
CA MET A 28 -5.62 -2.64 -5.64
C MET A 28 -6.67 -1.74 -4.96
N LEU A 29 -7.91 -2.20 -4.88
CA LEU A 29 -9.00 -1.51 -4.19
C LEU A 29 -9.43 -2.32 -2.96
N LEU A 30 -9.33 -1.69 -1.78
CA LEU A 30 -9.67 -2.29 -0.51
C LEU A 30 -10.82 -1.49 0.12
N GLY A 31 -12.04 -2.03 -0.02
CA GLY A 31 -13.31 -1.36 0.26
C GLY A 31 -13.84 -0.58 -0.94
N HIS A 32 -15.09 -0.80 -1.32
CA HIS A 32 -15.66 -0.29 -2.59
C HIS A 32 -16.38 1.06 -2.46
N SER A 33 -16.99 1.34 -1.30
CA SER A 33 -17.87 2.50 -1.09
C SER A 33 -17.59 3.22 0.22
N ASP A 34 -17.62 4.55 0.18
CA ASP A 34 -17.48 5.41 1.35
C ASP A 34 -18.67 5.27 2.31
N SER A 35 -19.83 4.81 1.83
CA SER A 35 -21.03 4.57 2.65
C SER A 35 -21.10 3.17 3.27
N TYR A 36 -20.23 2.23 2.85
CA TYR A 36 -20.29 0.84 3.29
C TYR A 36 -19.51 0.62 4.59
N THR A 37 -20.13 0.98 5.71
CA THR A 37 -19.47 1.02 7.02
C THR A 37 -19.10 -0.34 7.61
N GLN A 38 -19.57 -1.46 7.04
CA GLN A 38 -19.14 -2.79 7.47
C GLN A 38 -17.64 -3.04 7.18
N ASP A 39 -17.05 -2.33 6.21
CA ASP A 39 -15.63 -2.42 5.89
C ASP A 39 -14.73 -1.82 7.00
N LYS A 40 -15.28 -1.19 8.05
CA LYS A 40 -14.51 -0.74 9.23
C LYS A 40 -13.77 -1.88 9.95
N ASN A 41 -14.26 -3.12 9.80
CA ASN A 41 -13.64 -4.31 10.36
C ASN A 41 -12.60 -4.95 9.42
N MET A 42 -12.41 -4.41 8.22
CA MET A 42 -11.42 -4.88 7.26
C MET A 42 -10.01 -4.70 7.82
N GLN A 43 -9.21 -5.75 7.70
CA GLN A 43 -7.80 -5.76 8.06
C GLN A 43 -7.02 -6.43 6.94
N VAL A 44 -6.09 -5.69 6.34
CA VAL A 44 -5.26 -6.20 5.23
C VAL A 44 -3.79 -5.88 5.48
N THR A 45 -2.93 -6.87 5.26
CA THR A 45 -1.48 -6.72 5.22
C THR A 45 -0.99 -6.80 3.78
N ILE A 46 -0.26 -5.78 3.32
CA ILE A 46 0.37 -5.71 2.01
C ILE A 46 1.88 -5.76 2.25
N ALA A 47 2.53 -6.88 1.90
CA ALA A 47 3.91 -7.13 2.30
C ALA A 47 4.81 -7.70 1.20
N PHE A 48 6.04 -7.21 1.07
CA PHE A 48 7.05 -7.78 0.17
C PHE A 48 6.62 -7.82 -1.32
N ASN A 49 5.71 -6.95 -1.75
CA ASN A 49 5.33 -6.84 -3.15
C ASN A 49 6.30 -5.91 -3.89
N HIS A 50 6.46 -6.15 -5.18
CA HIS A 50 7.13 -5.26 -6.12
C HIS A 50 6.08 -4.57 -7.00
N PHE A 51 5.94 -3.26 -6.83
CA PHE A 51 5.10 -2.39 -7.66
C PHE A 51 5.97 -1.73 -8.73
N GLY A 52 5.98 -2.35 -9.90
CA GLY A 52 6.90 -2.08 -11.00
C GLY A 52 6.36 -1.11 -12.05
N GLU A 53 7.00 -1.11 -13.22
CA GLU A 53 6.73 -0.18 -14.33
C GLU A 53 5.27 -0.17 -14.82
N GLY A 54 4.85 0.98 -15.36
CA GLY A 54 3.54 1.14 -15.98
C GLY A 54 2.35 1.10 -15.00
N LEU A 55 2.59 1.18 -13.69
CA LEU A 55 1.53 1.34 -12.70
C LEU A 55 1.14 2.82 -12.55
N VAL A 56 -0.16 3.11 -12.48
CA VAL A 56 -0.65 4.49 -12.35
C VAL A 56 -0.99 4.83 -10.90
N GLN A 57 -1.81 4.02 -10.24
CA GLN A 57 -2.37 4.33 -8.91
C GLN A 57 -2.88 3.12 -8.12
N ARG A 58 -3.28 3.36 -6.87
CA ARG A 58 -4.00 2.44 -5.97
C ARG A 58 -3.15 1.24 -5.52
N MET A 59 -2.00 1.50 -4.93
CA MET A 59 -1.09 0.48 -4.40
C MET A 59 -0.90 0.62 -2.88
N PRO A 60 -1.95 0.48 -2.03
CA PRO A 60 -3.36 0.27 -2.33
C PRO A 60 -4.19 1.58 -2.35
N ARG A 61 -5.47 1.49 -2.75
CA ARG A 61 -6.50 2.47 -2.38
C ARG A 61 -7.45 1.88 -1.33
N CYS A 62 -7.50 2.50 -0.17
CA CYS A 62 -8.14 1.97 1.04
C CYS A 62 -9.38 2.75 1.49
N ARG A 63 -10.31 2.07 2.15
CA ARG A 63 -11.46 2.70 2.84
C ARG A 63 -11.77 2.04 4.17
N HIS A 64 -12.18 2.84 5.16
CA HIS A 64 -12.65 2.47 6.51
C HIS A 64 -11.69 1.67 7.41
N GLY A 65 -11.22 0.52 6.95
CA GLY A 65 -10.50 -0.47 7.74
C GLY A 65 -9.07 -0.10 8.10
N TYR A 66 -8.32 -1.12 8.47
CA TYR A 66 -6.92 -1.03 8.87
C TYR A 66 -6.01 -1.72 7.87
N PHE A 67 -4.95 -1.02 7.45
CA PHE A 67 -4.05 -1.45 6.39
C PHE A 67 -2.61 -1.35 6.83
N HIS A 68 -1.92 -2.49 6.87
CA HIS A 68 -0.49 -2.55 7.14
C HIS A 68 0.27 -2.73 5.83
N VAL A 69 0.96 -1.69 5.40
CA VAL A 69 1.77 -1.65 4.18
C VAL A 69 3.23 -1.75 4.59
N VAL A 70 3.86 -2.92 4.42
CA VAL A 70 5.18 -3.19 5.01
C VAL A 70 6.18 -3.79 4.02
N ASN A 71 7.39 -3.23 3.95
CA ASN A 71 8.49 -3.75 3.14
C ASN A 71 8.16 -4.03 1.66
N ASN A 72 7.32 -3.20 1.02
CA ASN A 72 7.08 -3.24 -0.42
C ASN A 72 8.04 -2.30 -1.16
N ASP A 73 8.41 -2.65 -2.39
CA ASP A 73 9.23 -1.81 -3.27
C ASP A 73 8.34 -1.15 -4.32
N TYR A 74 8.32 0.18 -4.32
CA TYR A 74 7.61 1.00 -5.29
C TYR A 74 8.63 1.66 -6.19
N THR A 75 8.75 1.16 -7.41
CA THR A 75 9.70 1.69 -8.40
C THR A 75 9.01 2.58 -9.43
N HIS A 76 7.67 2.53 -9.50
CA HIS A 76 6.89 3.37 -10.40
C HIS A 76 5.48 3.68 -9.86
N TRP A 77 5.00 4.89 -10.12
CA TRP A 77 3.59 5.28 -10.07
C TRP A 77 3.40 6.53 -10.93
N GLU A 78 2.30 6.68 -11.66
CA GLU A 78 2.09 7.92 -12.43
C GLU A 78 1.36 9.00 -11.63
N MET A 79 0.41 8.60 -10.77
CA MET A 79 -0.45 9.52 -10.02
C MET A 79 -0.16 9.53 -8.52
N TYR A 80 -0.24 8.38 -7.86
CA TYR A 80 0.12 8.19 -6.44
C TYR A 80 0.36 6.71 -6.16
N ALA A 81 1.09 6.40 -5.09
CA ALA A 81 1.26 5.02 -4.65
C ALA A 81 0.11 4.60 -3.72
N ILE A 82 0.00 5.22 -2.54
CA ILE A 82 -0.95 4.85 -1.49
C ILE A 82 -2.06 5.90 -1.41
N GLY A 83 -3.32 5.47 -1.42
CA GLY A 83 -4.45 6.40 -1.32
C GLY A 83 -5.61 5.86 -0.50
N GLY A 84 -6.61 6.71 -0.29
CA GLY A 84 -7.81 6.28 0.42
C GLY A 84 -8.84 7.38 0.64
N SER A 85 -10.05 6.96 0.99
CA SER A 85 -11.20 7.80 1.33
C SER A 85 -11.98 7.17 2.48
N ALA A 86 -12.86 7.92 3.14
CA ALA A 86 -13.66 7.44 4.28
C ALA A 86 -12.82 6.91 5.46
N ASN A 87 -11.83 7.71 5.88
CA ASN A 87 -11.05 7.51 7.12
C ASN A 87 -10.43 6.11 7.33
N PRO A 88 -9.65 5.57 6.35
CA PRO A 88 -8.89 4.36 6.58
C PRO A 88 -7.71 4.64 7.52
N THR A 89 -7.30 3.64 8.30
CA THR A 89 -6.04 3.68 9.05
C THR A 89 -4.94 3.01 8.22
N ILE A 90 -3.89 3.76 7.88
CA ILE A 90 -2.78 3.29 7.05
C ILE A 90 -1.48 3.31 7.85
N ASN A 91 -0.88 2.15 7.98
CA ASN A 91 0.41 1.95 8.60
C ASN A 91 1.45 1.59 7.54
N SER A 92 2.24 2.55 7.09
CA SER A 92 3.37 2.33 6.18
C SER A 92 4.66 2.11 6.98
N GLN A 93 5.30 0.95 6.83
CA GLN A 93 6.56 0.65 7.54
C GLN A 93 7.62 0.00 6.65
N GLY A 94 8.84 0.55 6.67
CA GLY A 94 10.00 -0.03 6.02
C GLY A 94 9.86 -0.27 4.51
N ASN A 95 8.94 0.40 3.83
CA ASN A 95 8.80 0.35 2.37
C ASN A 95 9.92 1.16 1.70
N ARG A 96 10.08 0.97 0.40
CA ARG A 96 10.97 1.80 -0.43
C ARG A 96 10.16 2.46 -1.53
N PHE A 97 10.19 3.78 -1.61
CA PHE A 97 9.47 4.57 -2.60
C PHE A 97 10.45 5.33 -3.49
N THR A 98 10.53 4.96 -4.76
CA THR A 98 11.29 5.71 -5.76
C THR A 98 10.33 6.53 -6.60
N ALA A 99 10.26 7.84 -6.33
CA ALA A 99 9.37 8.70 -7.09
C ALA A 99 9.78 8.78 -8.57
N PRO A 100 8.82 8.91 -9.50
CA PRO A 100 9.08 9.22 -10.90
C PRO A 100 9.80 10.56 -11.05
N ASP A 101 10.43 10.79 -12.19
CA ASP A 101 11.10 12.06 -12.49
C ASP A 101 10.12 13.24 -12.64
N ASN A 102 8.84 12.95 -12.89
CA ASN A 102 7.80 13.96 -12.90
C ASN A 102 7.71 14.67 -11.53
N ARG A 103 8.01 15.98 -11.52
CA ARG A 103 7.97 16.83 -10.32
C ARG A 103 6.60 16.90 -9.64
N PHE A 104 5.52 16.58 -10.36
CA PHE A 104 4.16 16.61 -9.85
C PHE A 104 3.72 15.28 -9.21
N SER A 105 4.52 14.22 -9.33
CA SER A 105 4.20 12.87 -8.84
C SER A 105 5.16 12.43 -7.72
N LYS A 106 5.64 13.38 -6.90
CA LYS A 106 6.57 13.11 -5.80
C LYS A 106 5.90 12.63 -4.52
N GLU A 107 4.63 13.00 -4.31
CA GLU A 107 3.90 12.57 -3.14
C GLU A 107 3.47 11.10 -3.28
N VAL A 108 3.80 10.30 -2.28
CA VAL A 108 3.40 8.88 -2.18
C VAL A 108 1.90 8.75 -1.91
N THR A 109 1.36 9.69 -1.14
CA THR A 109 0.01 9.66 -0.57
C THR A 109 -1.02 10.43 -1.38
N LYS A 110 -2.27 9.91 -1.44
CA LYS A 110 -3.43 10.65 -1.95
C LYS A 110 -4.67 10.47 -1.08
N HIS A 111 -5.04 11.54 -0.38
CA HIS A 111 -6.31 11.62 0.35
C HIS A 111 -7.44 11.96 -0.65
N GLU A 112 -8.30 10.99 -0.92
CA GLU A 112 -9.36 11.08 -1.93
C GLU A 112 -10.67 11.54 -1.30
N VAL A 113 -11.43 12.37 -2.04
CA VAL A 113 -12.82 12.75 -1.72
C VAL A 113 -12.98 13.36 -0.31
N ALA A 114 -11.94 14.05 0.20
CA ALA A 114 -12.01 14.74 1.48
C ALA A 114 -11.19 16.04 1.45
N PRO A 115 -11.70 17.15 2.02
CA PRO A 115 -10.90 18.34 2.23
C PRO A 115 -9.85 18.12 3.33
N GLU A 116 -8.81 18.95 3.35
CA GLU A 116 -7.74 18.88 4.34
C GLU A 116 -8.22 19.01 5.79
N SER A 117 -9.28 19.78 6.04
CA SER A 117 -9.92 19.87 7.36
C SER A 117 -10.46 18.53 7.87
N GLU A 118 -10.76 17.59 6.97
CA GLU A 118 -11.27 16.27 7.30
C GLU A 118 -10.13 15.25 7.35
N TRP A 119 -9.37 15.09 6.25
CA TRP A 119 -8.40 14.00 6.16
C TRP A 119 -7.20 14.15 7.10
N LYS A 120 -6.91 15.37 7.58
CA LYS A 120 -5.88 15.57 8.62
C LYS A 120 -6.14 14.79 9.91
N SER A 121 -7.40 14.41 10.17
CA SER A 121 -7.77 13.59 11.32
C SER A 121 -7.60 12.08 11.10
N TRP A 122 -7.41 11.64 9.84
CA TRP A 122 -7.23 10.22 9.51
C TRP A 122 -5.87 9.73 9.98
N ASN A 123 -5.74 8.46 10.32
CA ASN A 123 -4.51 7.92 10.91
C ASN A 123 -3.62 7.31 9.83
N TRP A 124 -2.76 8.13 9.21
CA TRP A 124 -1.78 7.68 8.22
C TRP A 124 -0.38 7.94 8.73
N ARG A 125 0.42 6.89 8.86
CA ARG A 125 1.80 6.97 9.32
C ARG A 125 2.78 6.32 8.37
N SER A 126 4.01 6.84 8.38
CA SER A 126 5.19 6.31 7.69
C SER A 126 6.32 6.14 8.72
N GLU A 127 6.88 4.94 8.84
CA GLU A 127 7.93 4.62 9.81
C GLU A 127 9.04 3.78 9.15
N GLY A 128 10.28 4.27 9.13
CA GLY A 128 11.41 3.55 8.53
C GLY A 128 11.36 3.41 7.00
N ASP A 129 10.40 4.05 6.34
CA ASP A 129 10.29 4.08 4.88
C ASP A 129 11.49 4.81 4.25
N LEU A 130 12.00 4.28 3.14
CA LEU A 130 13.07 4.89 2.35
C LEU A 130 12.45 5.68 1.19
N MET A 131 12.65 7.00 1.21
CA MET A 131 12.20 7.90 0.16
C MET A 131 13.34 8.22 -0.80
N VAL A 132 13.15 7.93 -2.10
CA VAL A 132 14.16 8.10 -3.16
C VAL A 132 13.61 9.01 -4.25
N ASN A 133 14.51 9.76 -4.90
CA ASN A 133 14.18 10.71 -5.98
C ASN A 133 13.16 11.79 -5.58
N GLY A 134 13.26 12.28 -4.33
CA GLY A 134 12.37 13.31 -3.82
C GLY A 134 10.96 12.83 -3.46
N ALA A 135 10.74 11.52 -3.36
CA ALA A 135 9.52 10.98 -2.79
C ALA A 135 9.26 11.55 -1.39
N PHE A 136 8.00 11.74 -1.01
CA PHE A 136 7.64 12.05 0.37
C PHE A 136 6.25 11.50 0.70
N PHE A 137 6.03 11.27 1.99
CA PHE A 137 4.75 10.81 2.54
C PHE A 137 4.17 11.94 3.39
N THR A 138 2.87 12.23 3.23
CA THR A 138 2.17 13.23 4.06
C THR A 138 1.43 12.50 5.19
N PRO A 139 1.97 12.46 6.42
CA PRO A 139 1.31 11.81 7.54
C PRO A 139 0.12 12.63 8.04
N SER A 140 -0.82 11.96 8.71
CA SER A 140 -2.01 12.56 9.30
C SER A 140 -2.42 11.86 10.59
N GLY A 141 -3.29 12.52 11.36
CA GLY A 141 -3.84 12.00 12.60
C GLY A 141 -2.92 12.17 13.80
N VAL A 142 -3.35 11.61 14.92
CA VAL A 142 -2.70 11.80 16.24
C VAL A 142 -1.58 10.78 16.51
N GLY A 143 -1.29 9.88 15.57
CA GLY A 143 -0.26 8.85 15.72
C GLY A 143 -0.56 7.80 16.81
N ALA A 144 -1.82 7.61 17.20
CA ALA A 144 -2.19 6.77 18.34
C ALA A 144 -1.80 5.29 18.16
N SER A 145 -0.90 4.79 19.02
CA SER A 145 -0.30 3.45 18.94
C SER A 145 -1.30 2.29 19.02
N SER A 146 -2.45 2.46 19.69
CA SER A 146 -3.45 1.40 19.88
C SER A 146 -4.16 0.98 18.58
N SER A 147 -4.32 1.91 17.64
CA SER A 147 -4.90 1.61 16.31
C SER A 147 -3.98 0.74 15.47
N TYR A 148 -2.66 0.89 15.67
CA TYR A 148 -1.60 0.19 14.94
C TYR A 148 -1.18 -1.13 15.59
N ALA A 149 -1.49 -1.33 16.87
CA ALA A 149 -1.25 -2.59 17.60
C ALA A 149 -2.07 -3.78 17.07
N LYS A 150 -3.05 -3.55 16.18
CA LYS A 150 -3.87 -4.59 15.56
C LYS A 150 -3.11 -5.42 14.50
N ALA A 151 -1.99 -4.94 13.96
CA ALA A 151 -1.14 -5.74 13.07
C ALA A 151 -0.27 -6.70 13.88
N SER A 152 -0.44 -8.03 13.69
CA SER A 152 0.41 -9.02 14.36
C SER A 152 1.73 -9.30 13.61
N SER A 153 2.80 -9.42 14.42
CA SER A 153 4.02 -10.23 14.29
C SER A 153 5.14 -9.94 13.28
N LEU A 154 5.02 -9.00 12.33
CA LEU A 154 6.16 -8.68 11.45
C LEU A 154 6.73 -7.30 11.79
N GLY A 155 7.84 -7.28 12.53
CA GLY A 155 8.68 -6.10 12.59
C GLY A 155 9.20 -5.78 11.19
N ALA A 156 9.08 -4.52 10.78
CA ALA A 156 9.57 -4.10 9.47
C ALA A 156 11.08 -4.35 9.36
N ARG A 157 11.51 -4.96 8.26
CA ARG A 157 12.92 -5.06 7.89
C ARG A 157 13.44 -3.68 7.47
N PRO A 158 14.76 -3.43 7.53
CA PRO A 158 15.34 -2.21 6.98
C PRO A 158 14.94 -2.01 5.51
N SER A 159 14.42 -0.82 5.19
CA SER A 159 13.96 -0.45 3.84
C SER A 159 15.07 -0.51 2.78
N SER A 160 16.34 -0.42 3.19
CA SER A 160 17.50 -0.63 2.33
C SER A 160 17.61 -2.04 1.73
N LEU A 161 17.01 -3.06 2.37
CA LEU A 161 17.03 -4.44 1.88
C LEU A 161 15.84 -4.79 0.97
N VAL A 162 14.84 -3.92 0.90
CA VAL A 162 13.56 -4.20 0.23
C VAL A 162 13.73 -4.42 -1.26
N ALA A 163 14.54 -3.62 -1.94
CA ALA A 163 14.83 -3.80 -3.35
C ALA A 163 15.41 -5.20 -3.63
N THR A 164 16.39 -5.64 -2.84
CA THR A 164 17.00 -6.96 -2.97
C THR A 164 16.00 -8.09 -2.69
N ILE A 165 15.22 -7.97 -1.60
CA ILE A 165 14.27 -9.01 -1.20
C ILE A 165 13.17 -9.19 -2.25
N THR A 166 12.61 -8.09 -2.76
CA THR A 166 11.50 -8.13 -3.72
C THR A 166 11.95 -8.47 -5.13
N THR A 167 13.11 -7.99 -5.59
CA THR A 167 13.64 -8.34 -6.93
C THR A 167 13.88 -9.84 -7.08
N ILE A 168 14.28 -10.53 -6.01
CA ILE A 168 14.58 -11.97 -6.06
C ILE A 168 13.31 -12.82 -5.87
N ASN A 169 12.39 -12.40 -5.01
CA ASN A 169 11.32 -13.27 -4.50
C ASN A 169 9.91 -12.87 -4.92
N ALA A 170 9.69 -11.68 -5.48
CA ALA A 170 8.37 -11.26 -5.92
C ALA A 170 8.02 -11.83 -7.29
N GLY A 171 6.77 -12.28 -7.46
CA GLY A 171 6.23 -12.80 -8.71
C GLY A 171 5.98 -14.30 -8.67
N ALA A 172 5.56 -14.84 -9.83
CA ALA A 172 5.29 -16.26 -9.95
C ALA A 172 6.58 -17.08 -9.79
N LEU A 173 6.50 -18.20 -9.07
CA LEU A 173 7.60 -19.14 -8.95
C LEU A 173 7.96 -19.70 -10.34
N GLY A 174 9.26 -19.86 -10.61
CA GLY A 174 9.81 -20.46 -11.83
C GLY A 174 9.57 -21.98 -11.90
N CYS A 175 8.31 -22.39 -11.89
CA CYS A 175 7.86 -23.76 -11.85
C CYS A 175 8.13 -24.50 -13.17
N LYS A 176 8.64 -25.74 -13.08
CA LYS A 176 8.78 -26.64 -14.23
C LYS A 176 7.76 -27.77 -14.15
N LYS A 177 7.13 -28.11 -15.27
CA LYS A 177 6.16 -29.21 -15.37
C LYS A 177 6.81 -30.51 -14.88
N GLY A 178 6.18 -31.17 -13.89
CA GLY A 178 6.67 -32.44 -13.30
C GLY A 178 7.63 -32.28 -12.11
N ALA A 179 8.02 -31.06 -11.75
CA ALA A 179 8.76 -30.77 -10.52
C ALA A 179 7.85 -30.05 -9.52
N ARG A 180 8.10 -30.25 -8.22
CA ARG A 180 7.45 -29.43 -7.19
C ARG A 180 7.98 -28.01 -7.23
N CYS A 181 7.07 -27.09 -7.00
CA CYS A 181 7.32 -25.77 -6.45
C CYS A 181 6.89 -25.84 -4.98
#